data_AF-A0A9W4NUK1-F1
#
_entry.id   AF-A0A9W4NUK1-F1
#
_cell.length_a   1.000
_cell.length_b   1.000
_cell.length_c   1.000
_cell.angle_alpha   90.00
_cell.angle_beta   90.00
_cell.angle_gamma   90.00
#
_symmetry.space_group_name_H-M   'P 1'
#
loop_
_entity.id
_entity.type
_entity.pdbx_description
1 polymer ?
#
loop_
_entity_poly.entity_id
_entity_poly.type
_entity_poly.pdbx_seq_one_letter_code
_entity_poly.pdbx_strand_id
1 'polypeptide(L)'
;MERVFPLPEKIRHALVDVFCNPAIAAQAKSEPKNKDCLVRVLLGRRRFGSLRPGGSMFFSLRNYKLHLDQIEALGLDAEEYARSMADALAVLHWHTKIDAMDIEFALGSTPFDRNAARRVVPLKDVEHLPPPGSSTYEHTTNVDQDYKKRTISLWLLDFDACSTITMDDVGVRRAVDAFLQTDHYYPRPHSRDNHANNLWIVFSQRYIATSRKISAGTAWQSLPAKFIQGIMNRLPNQSR
;
A
#
# COMPACT_ATOMS: atom_id res chain seq x y z
N MET A 1 -19.31 -10.20 -0.79
CA MET A 1 -18.22 -9.49 -0.08
C MET A 1 -16.92 -9.70 -0.83
N GLU A 2 -16.26 -8.63 -1.27
CA GLU A 2 -14.94 -8.73 -1.92
C GLU A 2 -13.89 -9.15 -0.89
N ARG A 3 -13.02 -10.10 -1.25
CA ARG A 3 -12.05 -10.69 -0.31
C ARG A 3 -10.65 -10.68 -0.89
N VAL A 4 -9.71 -10.16 -0.11
CA VAL A 4 -8.28 -10.35 -0.33
C VAL A 4 -7.85 -11.65 0.31
N PHE A 5 -7.32 -12.59 -0.48
CA PHE A 5 -6.85 -13.87 0.07
C PHE A 5 -5.50 -13.70 0.76
N PRO A 6 -5.22 -14.49 1.80
CA PRO A 6 -3.91 -14.48 2.43
C PRO A 6 -2.82 -14.95 1.46
N LEU A 7 -1.58 -14.57 1.73
CA LEU A 7 -0.45 -15.02 0.92
C LEU A 7 -0.33 -16.57 0.90
N PRO A 8 0.16 -17.16 -0.22
CA PRO A 8 0.38 -18.59 -0.33
C PRO A 8 1.28 -19.13 0.78
N GLU A 9 1.05 -20.39 1.18
CA GLU A 9 1.80 -21.04 2.27
C GLU A 9 3.32 -20.96 2.10
N LYS A 10 3.84 -21.18 0.88
CA LYS A 10 5.27 -21.08 0.59
C LYS A 10 5.86 -19.72 0.98
N ILE A 11 5.11 -18.64 0.75
CA ILE A 11 5.54 -17.27 1.07
C ILE A 11 5.40 -17.02 2.57
N ARG A 12 4.31 -17.48 3.19
CA ARG A 12 4.13 -17.42 4.65
C ARG A 12 5.28 -18.11 5.38
N HIS A 13 5.65 -19.31 4.95
CA HIS A 13 6.77 -20.06 5.51
C HIS A 13 8.10 -19.37 5.26
N ALA A 14 8.34 -18.82 4.05
CA ALA A 14 9.55 -18.05 3.77
C ALA A 14 9.69 -16.81 4.68
N LEU A 15 8.59 -16.08 4.93
CA LEU A 15 8.60 -14.95 5.86
C LEU A 15 8.92 -15.39 7.31
N VAL A 16 8.37 -16.54 7.73
CA VAL A 16 8.71 -17.13 9.04
C VAL A 16 10.18 -17.50 9.09
N ASP A 17 10.71 -18.16 8.07
CA ASP A 17 12.10 -18.61 8.04
C ASP A 17 13.10 -17.46 8.09
N VAL A 18 12.79 -16.36 7.40
CA VAL A 18 13.69 -15.20 7.35
C VAL A 18 13.56 -14.31 8.59
N PHE A 19 12.34 -14.14 9.13
CA PHE A 19 12.09 -13.10 10.12
C PHE A 19 11.66 -13.56 11.52
N CYS A 20 11.29 -14.84 11.68
CA CYS A 20 10.92 -15.38 12.98
C CYS A 20 12.16 -15.79 13.78
N ASN A 21 12.04 -15.85 15.11
CA ASN A 21 13.07 -16.48 15.93
C ASN A 21 13.10 -17.99 15.60
N PRO A 22 14.27 -18.57 15.23
CA PRO A 22 14.38 -19.98 14.87
C PRO A 22 13.80 -20.94 15.92
N ALA A 23 13.88 -20.58 17.21
CA ALA A 23 13.37 -21.40 18.31
C ALA A 23 11.85 -21.63 18.25
N ILE A 24 11.09 -20.71 17.63
CA ILE A 24 9.63 -20.78 17.53
C ILE A 24 9.13 -20.89 16.08
N ALA A 25 10.03 -20.95 15.09
CA ALA A 25 9.67 -20.94 13.68
C ALA A 25 8.74 -22.10 13.29
N ALA A 26 9.01 -23.31 13.80
CA ALA A 26 8.15 -24.47 13.57
C ALA A 26 6.73 -24.26 14.12
N GLN A 27 6.62 -23.74 15.35
CA GLN A 27 5.35 -23.40 15.96
C GLN A 27 4.62 -22.33 15.14
N ALA A 28 5.31 -21.27 14.73
CA ALA A 28 4.74 -20.19 13.93
C ALA A 28 4.20 -20.68 12.57
N LYS A 29 4.85 -21.65 11.92
CA LYS A 29 4.34 -22.28 10.67
C LYS A 29 3.07 -23.09 10.90
N SER A 30 2.98 -23.80 12.04
CA SER A 30 1.82 -24.63 12.38
C SER A 30 0.62 -23.86 12.94
N GLU A 31 0.85 -22.65 13.48
CA GLU A 31 -0.18 -21.84 14.13
C GLU A 31 -1.32 -21.46 13.17
N PRO A 32 -2.58 -21.88 13.43
CA PRO A 32 -3.71 -21.56 12.57
C PRO A 32 -3.92 -20.07 12.33
N LYS A 33 -3.68 -19.20 13.33
CA LYS A 33 -3.81 -17.75 13.18
C LYS A 33 -2.87 -17.17 12.12
N ASN A 34 -1.73 -17.81 11.88
CA ASN A 34 -0.77 -17.39 10.86
C ASN A 34 -1.20 -17.78 9.43
N LYS A 35 -2.36 -18.44 9.26
CA LYS A 35 -3.03 -18.57 7.95
C LYS A 35 -3.64 -17.25 7.49
N ASP A 36 -4.01 -16.37 8.42
CA ASP A 36 -4.40 -15.00 8.11
C ASP A 36 -3.13 -14.18 7.85
N CYS A 37 -2.72 -14.07 6.58
CA CYS A 37 -1.50 -13.35 6.21
C CYS A 37 -1.76 -12.31 5.13
N LEU A 38 -1.95 -11.08 5.59
CA LEU A 38 -1.90 -9.85 4.79
C LEU A 38 -0.68 -9.06 5.23
N VAL A 39 0.17 -8.70 4.28
CA VAL A 39 1.46 -8.04 4.57
C VAL A 39 1.37 -6.57 4.23
N ARG A 40 1.40 -5.71 5.24
CA ARG A 40 1.39 -4.24 5.10
C ARG A 40 2.76 -3.75 4.66
N VAL A 41 2.83 -3.08 3.51
CA VAL A 41 4.09 -2.63 2.91
C VAL A 41 4.44 -1.23 3.42
N LEU A 42 5.49 -1.11 4.23
CA LEU A 42 5.90 0.15 4.86
C LEU A 42 7.22 0.66 4.28
N LEU A 43 7.15 1.55 3.30
CA LEU A 43 8.33 2.17 2.69
C LEU A 43 8.84 3.40 3.46
N GLY A 44 8.01 3.99 4.33
CA GLY A 44 8.35 5.17 5.11
C GLY A 44 9.08 4.92 6.41
N ARG A 45 9.32 3.65 6.75
CA ARG A 45 9.90 3.26 8.04
C ARG A 45 10.85 2.08 7.89
N ARG A 46 12.01 2.20 8.52
CA ARG A 46 12.98 1.12 8.75
C ARG A 46 12.94 0.69 10.21
N ARG A 47 13.25 -0.58 10.47
CA ARG A 47 13.45 -1.08 11.85
C ARG A 47 14.88 -0.83 12.30
N PHE A 48 15.07 -0.52 13.59
CA PHE A 48 16.37 -0.29 14.21
C PHE A 48 16.55 -1.15 15.47
N GLY A 49 17.80 -1.50 15.79
CA GLY A 49 18.14 -2.21 17.04
C GLY A 49 17.40 -3.54 17.20
N SER A 50 16.83 -3.77 18.39
CA SER A 50 16.09 -4.98 18.77
C SER A 50 14.80 -5.25 17.98
N LEU A 51 14.36 -4.30 17.14
CA LEU A 51 13.24 -4.48 16.20
C LEU A 51 13.66 -5.27 14.94
N ARG A 52 14.96 -5.54 14.76
CA ARG A 52 15.46 -6.45 13.72
C ARG A 52 15.08 -7.91 14.04
N PRO A 53 15.01 -8.78 13.01
CA PRO A 53 14.48 -10.13 13.17
C PRO A 53 15.26 -10.97 14.18
N GLY A 54 14.56 -11.91 14.84
CA GLY A 54 15.19 -12.90 15.73
C GLY A 54 15.21 -12.54 17.23
N GLY A 55 14.77 -11.35 17.65
CA GLY A 55 14.78 -10.95 19.06
C GLY A 55 13.49 -11.25 19.86
N SER A 56 12.33 -11.35 19.20
CA SER A 56 11.03 -11.54 19.86
C SER A 56 10.64 -13.02 19.92
N MET A 57 10.12 -13.46 21.07
CA MET A 57 9.47 -14.77 21.24
C MET A 57 8.01 -14.78 20.75
N PHE A 58 7.54 -13.66 20.19
CA PHE A 58 6.21 -13.54 19.58
C PHE A 58 6.33 -13.21 18.10
N PHE A 59 5.62 -13.96 17.26
CA PHE A 59 5.57 -13.77 15.81
C PHE A 59 4.15 -14.03 15.29
N SER A 60 3.61 -13.09 14.52
CA SER A 60 2.28 -13.18 13.91
C SER A 60 2.35 -12.73 12.45
N LEU A 61 1.76 -13.51 11.55
CA LEU A 61 1.59 -13.13 10.14
C LEU A 61 0.32 -12.31 9.88
N ARG A 62 -0.57 -12.20 10.89
CA ARG A 62 -1.78 -11.39 10.79
C ARG A 62 -1.43 -9.92 10.80
N ASN A 63 -1.82 -9.20 9.74
CA ASN A 63 -1.49 -7.79 9.49
C ASN A 63 0.02 -7.49 9.63
N TYR A 64 0.85 -8.39 9.10
CA TYR A 64 2.30 -8.31 9.24
C TYR A 64 2.86 -7.04 8.60
N LYS A 65 3.57 -6.21 9.37
CA LYS A 65 4.19 -4.97 8.89
C LYS A 65 5.57 -5.27 8.31
N LEU A 66 5.68 -5.25 6.98
CA LEU A 66 6.93 -5.44 6.24
C LEU A 66 7.59 -4.08 5.98
N HIS A 67 8.66 -3.81 6.71
CA HIS A 67 9.38 -2.53 6.67
C HIS A 67 10.40 -2.49 5.53
N LEU A 68 10.87 -1.30 5.18
CA LEU A 68 11.79 -1.10 4.05
C LEU A 68 13.06 -1.97 4.14
N ASP A 69 13.66 -2.12 5.33
CA ASP A 69 14.83 -3.01 5.52
C ASP A 69 14.54 -4.47 5.19
N GLN A 70 13.29 -4.91 5.38
CA GLN A 70 12.86 -6.28 5.07
C GLN A 70 12.61 -6.47 3.58
N ILE A 71 12.04 -5.45 2.92
CA ILE A 71 11.79 -5.45 1.49
C ILE A 71 13.12 -5.57 0.74
N GLU A 72 14.13 -4.81 1.16
CA GLU A 72 15.50 -4.92 0.64
C GLU A 72 16.12 -6.30 0.90
N ALA A 73 16.02 -6.81 2.14
CA ALA A 73 16.58 -8.12 2.50
C ALA A 73 15.97 -9.28 1.70
N LEU A 74 14.70 -9.14 1.30
CA LEU A 74 14.00 -10.09 0.44
C LEU A 74 14.26 -9.87 -1.06
N GLY A 75 14.95 -8.79 -1.45
CA GLY A 75 15.16 -8.42 -2.84
C GLY A 75 13.88 -8.07 -3.59
N LEU A 76 12.87 -7.55 -2.89
CA LEU A 76 11.62 -7.09 -3.49
C LEU A 76 11.77 -5.71 -4.15
N ASP A 77 10.99 -5.45 -5.19
CA ASP A 77 11.03 -4.18 -5.93
C ASP A 77 10.32 -3.05 -5.19
N ALA A 78 11.05 -2.41 -4.28
CA ALA A 78 10.55 -1.28 -3.50
C ALA A 78 10.18 -0.08 -4.39
N GLU A 79 10.86 0.12 -5.52
CA GLU A 79 10.57 1.23 -6.43
C GLU A 79 9.22 1.03 -7.12
N GLU A 80 8.90 -0.19 -7.54
CA GLU A 80 7.61 -0.46 -8.17
C GLU A 80 6.44 -0.32 -7.19
N TYR A 81 6.64 -0.70 -5.92
CA TYR A 81 5.66 -0.39 -4.86
C TYR A 81 5.51 1.12 -4.67
N ALA A 82 6.61 1.88 -4.63
CA ALA A 82 6.56 3.33 -4.50
C ALA A 82 5.82 3.99 -5.69
N ARG A 83 6.07 3.53 -6.93
CA ARG A 83 5.36 4.02 -8.12
C ARG A 83 3.86 3.71 -8.06
N SER A 84 3.50 2.49 -7.66
CA SER A 84 2.10 2.06 -7.54
C SER A 84 1.34 2.85 -6.48
N MET A 85 1.94 3.07 -5.30
CA MET A 85 1.37 3.90 -4.23
C MET A 85 1.21 5.37 -4.67
N ALA A 86 2.19 5.89 -5.42
CA ALA A 86 2.14 7.25 -5.96
C ALA A 86 1.00 7.43 -6.97
N ASP A 87 0.79 6.46 -7.87
CA ASP A 87 -0.31 6.48 -8.82
C ASP A 87 -1.67 6.44 -8.11
N ALA A 88 -1.81 5.55 -7.13
CA ALA A 88 -3.02 5.43 -6.33
C ALA A 88 -3.35 6.77 -5.64
N LEU A 89 -2.40 7.35 -4.90
CA LEU A 89 -2.62 8.64 -4.22
C LEU A 89 -2.96 9.78 -5.19
N ALA A 90 -2.32 9.83 -6.36
CA ALA A 90 -2.63 10.84 -7.37
C ALA A 90 -4.09 10.73 -7.85
N VAL A 91 -4.59 9.50 -8.05
CA VAL A 91 -6.00 9.27 -8.40
C VAL A 91 -6.91 9.67 -7.24
N LEU A 92 -6.61 9.28 -6.00
CA LEU A 92 -7.46 9.59 -4.84
C LEU A 92 -7.57 11.10 -4.60
N HIS A 93 -6.44 11.81 -4.64
CA HIS A 93 -6.46 13.25 -4.39
C HIS A 93 -7.14 14.03 -5.53
N TRP A 94 -6.86 13.70 -6.80
CA TRP A 94 -7.19 14.60 -7.90
C TRP A 94 -8.33 14.14 -8.79
N HIS A 95 -8.56 12.83 -8.87
CA HIS A 95 -9.69 12.28 -9.61
C HIS A 95 -10.90 12.10 -8.69
N THR A 96 -10.72 11.42 -7.55
CA THR A 96 -11.84 11.16 -6.61
C THR A 96 -12.02 12.26 -5.57
N LYS A 97 -11.05 13.17 -5.43
CA LYS A 97 -11.11 14.35 -4.54
C LYS A 97 -11.29 13.98 -3.08
N ILE A 98 -10.55 12.98 -2.60
CA ILE A 98 -10.48 12.62 -1.17
C ILE A 98 -9.08 12.85 -0.62
N ASP A 99 -8.92 12.94 0.71
CA ASP A 99 -7.63 13.15 1.39
C ASP A 99 -6.78 11.89 1.56
N ALA A 100 -7.36 10.71 1.32
CA ALA A 100 -6.72 9.41 1.51
C ALA A 100 -6.21 9.18 2.96
N MET A 101 -6.95 9.69 3.95
CA MET A 101 -6.65 9.44 5.36
C MET A 101 -6.79 7.96 5.71
N ASP A 102 -5.77 7.42 6.39
CA ASP A 102 -5.67 6.07 6.96
C ASP A 102 -5.85 4.91 5.98
N ILE A 103 -5.68 5.15 4.67
CA ILE A 103 -5.68 4.07 3.69
C ILE A 103 -4.50 3.11 3.90
N GLU A 104 -4.72 1.84 3.62
CA GLU A 104 -3.73 0.79 3.84
C GLU A 104 -3.26 0.12 2.55
N PHE A 105 -1.95 -0.12 2.44
CA PHE A 105 -1.36 -0.89 1.35
C PHE A 105 -0.89 -2.26 1.83
N ALA A 106 -1.48 -3.32 1.27
CA ALA A 106 -1.18 -4.69 1.68
C ALA A 106 -0.93 -5.64 0.50
N LEU A 107 0.08 -6.49 0.63
CA LEU A 107 0.25 -7.66 -0.23
C LEU A 107 -0.72 -8.76 0.23
N GLY A 108 -1.53 -9.18 -0.71
CA GLY A 108 -2.40 -10.34 -0.60
C GLY A 108 -2.36 -11.14 -1.90
N SER A 109 -3.18 -12.18 -1.97
CA SER A 109 -3.29 -12.99 -3.18
C SER A 109 -4.68 -12.96 -3.79
N THR A 110 -4.72 -13.28 -5.08
CA THR A 110 -5.93 -13.71 -5.79
C THR A 110 -5.67 -15.05 -6.44
N PRO A 111 -6.71 -15.86 -6.68
CA PRO A 111 -6.61 -16.95 -7.64
C PRO A 111 -6.05 -16.44 -8.97
N PHE A 112 -5.19 -17.24 -9.61
CA PHE A 112 -4.62 -16.88 -10.90
C PHE A 112 -5.71 -16.97 -11.97
N ASP A 113 -6.10 -15.84 -12.53
CA ASP A 113 -6.97 -15.79 -13.69
C ASP A 113 -6.11 -15.82 -14.96
N ARG A 114 -6.30 -16.81 -15.84
CA ARG A 114 -5.56 -16.87 -17.12
C ARG A 114 -5.94 -15.72 -18.06
N ASN A 115 -7.07 -15.06 -17.83
CA ASN A 115 -7.62 -13.98 -18.65
C ASN A 115 -7.48 -12.60 -17.95
N ALA A 116 -6.46 -12.42 -17.10
CA ALA A 116 -6.20 -11.36 -16.12
C ALA A 116 -6.23 -9.87 -16.55
N ALA A 117 -7.05 -9.45 -17.51
CA ALA A 117 -7.75 -8.20 -17.27
C ALA A 117 -8.84 -8.54 -16.24
N ARG A 118 -8.67 -8.14 -14.97
CA ARG A 118 -9.82 -8.02 -14.07
C ARG A 118 -10.89 -7.32 -14.91
N ARG A 119 -12.00 -8.00 -15.24
CA ARG A 119 -12.99 -7.42 -16.17
C ARG A 119 -13.30 -6.04 -15.63
N VAL A 120 -13.02 -5.01 -16.42
CA VAL A 120 -13.28 -3.63 -15.98
C VAL A 120 -14.79 -3.56 -15.82
N VAL A 121 -15.27 -3.50 -14.58
CA VAL A 121 -16.68 -3.24 -14.29
C VAL A 121 -16.86 -1.74 -14.50
N PRO A 122 -17.68 -1.31 -15.48
CA PRO A 122 -17.99 0.10 -15.66
C PRO A 122 -18.51 0.72 -14.35
N LEU A 123 -18.10 1.95 -14.05
CA LEU A 123 -18.52 2.64 -12.82
C LEU A 123 -20.04 2.67 -12.67
N LYS A 124 -20.76 2.91 -13.77
CA LYS A 124 -22.22 2.81 -13.81
C LYS A 124 -22.73 1.48 -13.26
N ASP A 125 -22.12 0.36 -13.62
CA ASP A 125 -22.59 -0.96 -13.20
C ASP A 125 -22.33 -1.17 -11.70
N VAL A 126 -21.25 -0.56 -11.16
CA VAL A 126 -20.95 -0.53 -9.73
C VAL A 126 -21.98 0.32 -8.96
N GLU A 127 -22.37 1.48 -9.49
CA GLU A 127 -23.35 2.38 -8.86
C GLU A 127 -24.75 1.75 -8.77
N HIS A 128 -25.09 0.85 -9.69
CA HIS A 128 -26.36 0.13 -9.69
C HIS A 128 -26.35 -1.13 -8.81
N LEU A 129 -25.22 -1.47 -8.17
CA LEU A 129 -25.15 -2.62 -7.27
C LEU A 129 -26.01 -2.37 -6.01
N PRO A 130 -26.84 -3.32 -5.58
CA PRO A 130 -27.73 -3.13 -4.44
C PRO A 130 -26.92 -2.99 -3.13
N PRO A 131 -27.07 -1.90 -2.36
CA PRO A 131 -26.48 -1.79 -1.03
C PRO A 131 -27.36 -2.50 0.03
N PRO A 132 -26.79 -3.00 1.15
CA PRO A 132 -25.38 -3.26 1.45
C PRO A 132 -24.96 -4.73 1.16
N GLY A 133 -23.68 -4.96 0.83
CA GLY A 133 -23.10 -6.31 0.73
C GLY A 133 -22.83 -6.83 -0.69
N SER A 134 -23.20 -6.07 -1.72
CA SER A 134 -22.83 -6.36 -3.11
C SER A 134 -21.33 -6.34 -3.32
N SER A 135 -20.85 -7.20 -4.21
CA SER A 135 -19.43 -7.45 -4.42
C SER A 135 -19.12 -7.56 -5.89
N THR A 136 -18.23 -6.71 -6.39
CA THR A 136 -17.71 -6.79 -7.75
C THR A 136 -16.84 -8.03 -7.96
N TYR A 137 -16.37 -8.70 -6.89
CA TYR A 137 -15.53 -9.91 -6.98
C TYR A 137 -16.11 -10.99 -7.90
N GLU A 138 -17.39 -11.35 -7.74
CA GLU A 138 -18.04 -12.38 -8.56
C GLU A 138 -18.26 -11.93 -10.01
N HIS A 139 -18.35 -10.62 -10.23
CA HIS A 139 -18.47 -10.02 -11.56
C HIS A 139 -17.10 -9.88 -12.27
N THR A 140 -16.02 -9.77 -11.51
CA THR A 140 -14.65 -9.52 -12.00
C THR A 140 -13.81 -10.77 -12.14
N THR A 141 -14.21 -11.88 -11.50
CA THR A 141 -13.48 -13.15 -11.50
C THR A 141 -14.27 -14.26 -12.19
N ASN A 142 -13.58 -15.15 -12.93
CA ASN A 142 -14.21 -16.31 -13.55
C ASN A 142 -14.68 -17.33 -12.49
N VAL A 143 -15.68 -18.14 -12.86
CA VAL A 143 -16.30 -19.19 -12.01
C VAL A 143 -15.34 -20.35 -11.72
N ASP A 144 -14.36 -20.61 -12.61
CA ASP A 144 -13.37 -21.68 -12.45
C ASP A 144 -12.04 -21.10 -11.92
N GLN A 145 -11.93 -21.01 -10.60
CA GLN A 145 -10.78 -20.42 -9.91
C GLN A 145 -9.74 -21.50 -9.58
N ASP A 146 -8.55 -21.42 -10.17
CA ASP A 146 -7.42 -22.25 -9.76
C ASP A 146 -6.77 -21.66 -8.51
N TYR A 147 -7.08 -22.21 -7.34
CA TYR A 147 -6.48 -21.78 -6.05
C TYR A 147 -5.06 -22.31 -5.83
N LYS A 148 -4.56 -23.21 -6.68
CA LYS A 148 -3.19 -23.76 -6.62
C LYS A 148 -2.20 -22.79 -7.27
N LYS A 149 -2.64 -21.98 -8.24
CA LYS A 149 -1.88 -20.87 -8.81
C LYS A 149 -2.44 -19.56 -8.30
N ARG A 150 -1.62 -18.71 -7.70
CA ARG A 150 -2.07 -17.44 -7.16
C ARG A 150 -1.18 -16.31 -7.64
N THR A 151 -1.82 -15.19 -7.98
CA THR A 151 -1.13 -13.93 -8.23
C THR A 151 -1.03 -13.17 -6.92
N ILE A 152 0.13 -12.57 -6.67
CA ILE A 152 0.32 -11.65 -5.55
C ILE A 152 0.07 -10.25 -6.09
N SER A 153 -0.73 -9.47 -5.38
CA SER A 153 -1.04 -8.09 -5.77
C SER A 153 -0.86 -7.17 -4.59
N LEU A 154 -0.48 -5.93 -4.88
CA LEU A 154 -0.58 -4.82 -3.94
C LEU A 154 -2.02 -4.34 -3.93
N TRP A 155 -2.67 -4.44 -2.79
CA TRP A 155 -4.03 -3.98 -2.55
C TRP A 155 -4.02 -2.67 -1.81
N LEU A 156 -5.02 -1.86 -2.11
CA LEU A 156 -5.37 -0.65 -1.39
C LEU A 156 -6.69 -0.89 -0.66
N LEU A 157 -6.71 -0.65 0.65
CA LEU A 157 -7.82 -0.98 1.54
C LEU A 157 -8.08 0.18 2.52
N ASP A 158 -9.13 0.04 3.31
CA ASP A 158 -9.51 0.90 4.44
C ASP A 158 -9.76 2.37 4.08
N PHE A 159 -10.92 2.63 3.50
CA PHE A 159 -11.33 3.98 3.07
C PHE A 159 -12.29 4.67 4.06
N ASP A 160 -12.49 4.09 5.24
CA ASP A 160 -13.51 4.53 6.20
C ASP A 160 -13.19 5.90 6.84
N ALA A 161 -11.91 6.23 6.97
CA ALA A 161 -11.44 7.52 7.49
C ALA A 161 -11.29 8.63 6.41
N CYS A 162 -11.44 8.29 5.13
CA CYS A 162 -11.27 9.23 4.03
C CYS A 162 -12.34 10.32 4.02
N SER A 163 -11.94 11.55 3.74
CA SER A 163 -12.85 12.69 3.57
C SER A 163 -12.64 13.41 2.25
N THR A 164 -13.67 14.08 1.75
CA THR A 164 -13.55 14.91 0.56
C THR A 164 -12.64 16.12 0.77
N ILE A 165 -11.92 16.51 -0.28
CA ILE A 165 -11.05 17.69 -0.31
C ILE A 165 -11.46 18.67 -1.40
N THR A 166 -11.24 19.95 -1.13
CA THR A 166 -11.40 21.04 -2.08
C THR A 166 -10.21 21.10 -3.04
N MET A 167 -10.43 21.55 -4.28
CA MET A 167 -9.34 21.72 -5.27
C MET A 167 -8.69 23.10 -5.11
N ASP A 168 -8.16 23.35 -3.91
CA ASP A 168 -7.46 24.58 -3.53
C ASP A 168 -6.39 24.29 -2.46
N ASP A 169 -5.79 25.35 -1.91
CA ASP A 169 -4.76 25.22 -0.86
C ASP A 169 -5.28 24.61 0.45
N VAL A 170 -6.60 24.69 0.73
CA VAL A 170 -7.20 24.05 1.92
C VAL A 170 -7.18 22.53 1.73
N GLY A 171 -7.64 22.05 0.57
CA GLY A 171 -7.64 20.62 0.29
C GLY A 171 -6.22 20.03 0.18
N VAL A 172 -5.27 20.78 -0.38
CA VAL A 172 -3.85 20.40 -0.35
C VAL A 172 -3.37 20.20 1.09
N ARG A 173 -3.68 21.13 2.01
CA ARG A 173 -3.27 20.98 3.42
C ARG A 173 -3.88 19.73 4.06
N ARG A 174 -5.15 19.43 3.79
CA ARG A 174 -5.82 18.21 4.29
C ARG A 174 -5.16 16.94 3.76
N ALA A 175 -4.85 16.87 2.47
CA ALA A 175 -4.12 15.73 1.89
C ALA A 175 -2.72 15.58 2.51
N VAL A 176 -2.01 16.69 2.76
CA VAL A 176 -0.71 16.65 3.47
C VAL A 176 -0.87 16.15 4.91
N ASP A 177 -1.89 16.63 5.64
CA ASP A 177 -2.19 16.16 6.99
C ASP A 177 -2.46 14.64 6.99
N ALA A 178 -3.31 14.17 6.09
CA ALA A 178 -3.63 12.75 5.92
C ALA A 178 -2.38 11.91 5.63
N PHE A 179 -1.53 12.34 4.68
CA PHE A 179 -0.28 11.67 4.36
C PHE A 179 0.67 11.54 5.57
N LEU A 180 0.74 12.59 6.41
CA LEU A 180 1.64 12.63 7.56
C LEU A 180 1.12 11.82 8.75
N GLN A 181 -0.19 11.81 8.95
CA GLN A 181 -0.88 11.11 10.04
C GLN A 181 -1.06 9.62 9.78
N THR A 182 -1.29 9.24 8.52
CA THR A 182 -1.39 7.84 8.11
C THR A 182 -0.10 7.10 8.47
N ASP A 183 -0.23 5.83 8.82
CA ASP A 183 0.90 4.93 9.09
C ASP A 183 1.94 5.01 7.94
N HIS A 184 3.20 4.68 8.23
CA HIS A 184 4.35 4.99 7.36
C HIS A 184 4.44 4.10 6.10
N TYR A 185 3.36 3.93 5.34
CA TYR A 185 3.27 3.19 4.09
C TYR A 185 4.14 3.83 3.00
N TYR A 186 4.08 5.16 2.87
CA TYR A 186 4.75 5.90 1.81
C TYR A 186 6.21 6.21 2.14
N PRO A 187 7.12 6.26 1.13
CA PRO A 187 8.44 6.83 1.31
C PRO A 187 8.36 8.25 1.88
N ARG A 188 9.35 8.64 2.69
CA ARG A 188 9.40 9.98 3.29
C ARG A 188 10.68 10.73 2.86
N PRO A 189 10.59 12.05 2.61
CA PRO A 189 11.76 12.87 2.31
C PRO A 189 12.71 12.94 3.52
N HIS A 190 13.93 13.41 3.25
CA HIS A 190 14.93 13.77 4.26
C HIS A 190 15.33 12.63 5.18
N SER A 191 15.28 11.39 4.67
CA SER A 191 15.84 10.24 5.35
C SER A 191 17.36 10.37 5.45
N ARG A 192 17.97 9.79 6.48
CA ARG A 192 19.44 9.64 6.55
C ARG A 192 19.96 8.53 5.62
N ASP A 193 19.06 7.74 5.04
CA ASP A 193 19.36 6.60 4.18
C ASP A 193 19.18 6.94 2.70
N ASN A 194 20.20 6.65 1.89
CA ASN A 194 20.21 6.96 0.47
C ASN A 194 19.12 6.20 -0.30
N HIS A 195 18.85 4.95 0.07
CA HIS A 195 17.82 4.15 -0.60
C HIS A 195 16.42 4.72 -0.31
N ALA A 196 16.11 5.01 0.95
CA ALA A 196 14.85 5.68 1.33
C ALA A 196 14.68 7.04 0.63
N ASN A 197 15.74 7.84 0.51
CA ASN A 197 15.70 9.10 -0.24
C ASN A 197 15.42 8.89 -1.73
N ASN A 198 16.04 7.87 -2.35
CA ASN A 198 15.78 7.50 -3.74
C ASN A 198 14.30 7.10 -3.93
N LEU A 199 13.73 6.32 -3.00
CA LEU A 199 12.31 5.96 -3.05
C LEU A 199 11.39 7.18 -2.95
N TRP A 200 11.74 8.19 -2.16
CA TRP A 200 10.99 9.45 -2.15
C TRP A 200 11.06 10.18 -3.50
N ILE A 201 12.22 10.20 -4.15
CA ILE A 201 12.38 10.80 -5.49
C ILE A 201 11.50 10.05 -6.49
N VAL A 202 11.56 8.72 -6.52
CA VAL A 202 10.73 7.88 -7.41
C VAL A 202 9.24 8.12 -7.16
N PHE A 203 8.82 8.08 -5.89
CA PHE A 203 7.43 8.32 -5.49
C PHE A 203 6.95 9.70 -5.93
N SER A 204 7.68 10.76 -5.58
CA SER A 204 7.27 12.15 -5.85
C SER A 204 7.23 12.46 -7.35
N GLN A 205 8.21 11.98 -8.12
CA GLN A 205 8.21 12.12 -9.58
C GLN A 205 7.03 11.40 -10.22
N ARG A 206 6.76 10.16 -9.80
CA ARG A 206 5.63 9.38 -10.33
C ARG A 206 4.29 10.01 -9.96
N TYR A 207 4.12 10.44 -8.71
CA TYR A 207 2.92 11.11 -8.22
C TYR A 207 2.60 12.35 -9.07
N ILE A 208 3.61 13.22 -9.31
CA ILE A 208 3.45 14.41 -10.14
C ILE A 208 3.13 14.04 -11.59
N ALA A 209 3.83 13.07 -12.17
CA ALA A 209 3.59 12.65 -13.54
C ALA A 209 2.15 12.15 -13.75
N THR A 210 1.62 11.36 -12.81
CA THR A 210 0.24 10.86 -12.86
C THR A 210 -0.77 11.96 -12.57
N SER A 211 -0.49 12.82 -11.58
CA SER A 211 -1.37 13.94 -11.24
C SER A 211 -1.50 14.94 -12.40
N ARG A 212 -0.42 15.20 -13.14
CA ARG A 212 -0.44 16.08 -14.33
C ARG A 212 -1.36 15.56 -15.43
N LYS A 213 -1.47 14.24 -15.60
CA LYS A 213 -2.41 13.65 -16.55
C LYS A 213 -3.86 13.89 -16.14
N ILE A 214 -4.14 13.88 -14.84
CA ILE A 214 -5.49 14.09 -14.28
C ILE A 214 -5.85 15.58 -14.28
N SER A 215 -4.90 16.46 -13.96
CA SER A 215 -5.12 17.89 -13.77
C SER A 215 -4.92 18.74 -15.04
N ALA A 216 -4.56 18.13 -16.16
CA ALA A 216 -4.31 18.84 -17.42
C ALA A 216 -5.52 19.70 -17.84
N GLY A 217 -5.26 20.98 -18.12
CA GLY A 217 -6.29 21.94 -18.55
C GLY A 217 -7.22 22.44 -17.44
N THR A 218 -6.96 22.08 -16.17
CA THR A 218 -7.74 22.55 -15.02
C THR A 218 -7.10 23.77 -14.35
N ALA A 219 -7.91 24.58 -13.67
CA ALA A 219 -7.41 25.73 -12.90
C ALA A 219 -6.47 25.35 -11.74
N TRP A 220 -6.51 24.09 -11.30
CA TRP A 220 -5.79 23.57 -10.13
C TRP A 220 -4.58 22.70 -10.51
N GLN A 221 -4.10 22.77 -11.76
CA GLN A 221 -2.96 21.99 -12.25
C GLN A 221 -1.66 22.13 -11.42
N SER A 222 -1.53 23.19 -10.62
CA SER A 222 -0.37 23.44 -9.75
C SER A 222 -0.47 22.77 -8.37
N LEU A 223 -1.66 22.34 -7.93
CA LEU A 223 -1.86 21.77 -6.59
C LEU A 223 -1.07 20.48 -6.31
N PRO A 224 -0.88 19.56 -7.27
CA PRO A 224 -0.06 18.36 -7.03
C PRO A 224 1.37 18.69 -6.59
N ALA A 225 1.98 19.73 -7.16
CA ALA A 225 3.30 20.19 -6.76
C ALA A 225 3.29 20.79 -5.34
N LYS A 226 2.24 21.54 -5.00
CA LYS A 226 2.05 22.08 -3.65
C LYS A 226 1.91 20.98 -2.58
N PHE A 227 1.27 19.86 -2.91
CA PHE A 227 1.18 18.70 -2.03
C PHE A 227 2.57 18.13 -1.68
N ILE A 228 3.40 17.84 -2.70
CA ILE A 228 4.77 17.34 -2.49
C ILE A 228 5.60 18.34 -1.68
N GLN A 229 5.52 19.63 -2.03
CA GLN A 229 6.22 20.68 -1.28
C GLN A 229 5.74 20.78 0.17
N GLY A 230 4.43 20.64 0.40
CA GLY A 230 3.83 20.66 1.73
C GLY A 230 4.36 19.53 2.63
N ILE A 231 4.54 18.33 2.08
CA ILE A 231 5.18 17.20 2.80
C ILE A 231 6.65 17.53 3.11
N MET A 232 7.41 17.99 2.12
CA MET A 232 8.83 18.30 2.28
C MET A 232 9.08 19.42 3.30
N ASN A 233 8.17 20.37 3.43
CA ASN A 233 8.28 21.48 4.38
C ASN A 233 7.92 21.08 5.82
N ARG A 234 7.03 20.10 6.00
CA ARG A 234 6.53 19.69 7.33
C ARG A 234 7.31 18.56 7.96
N LEU A 235 8.06 17.80 7.18
CA LEU A 235 9.01 16.83 7.71
C LEU A 235 10.34 17.53 7.94
N PRO A 236 10.83 17.61 9.19
CA PRO A 236 12.11 18.26 9.46
C PRO A 236 13.23 17.51 8.73
N ASN A 237 14.20 18.26 8.21
CA ASN A 237 15.48 17.69 7.82
C ASN A 237 16.04 16.93 9.02
N GLN A 238 16.26 15.63 8.93
CA GLN A 238 16.88 14.84 10.00
C GLN A 238 18.39 15.12 10.12
N SER A 239 18.81 16.38 9.96
CA SER A 239 20.19 16.86 9.97
C SER A 239 20.60 17.27 11.39
N ARG A 240 21.32 16.38 12.06
CA ARG A 240 22.40 16.54 13.06
C ARG A 240 22.42 15.32 13.98
#